data_AF-A0A1F7PA25-F1
#
_entry.id   AF-A0A1F7PA25-F1
#
_cell.length_a   1.000
_cell.length_b   1.000
_cell.length_c   1.000
_cell.angle_alpha   90.00
_cell.angle_beta   90.00
_cell.angle_gamma   90.00
#
_symmetry.space_group_name_H-M   'P 1'
#
loop_
_entity.id
_entity.type
_entity.pdbx_description
1 polymer ?
#
loop_
_entity_poly.entity_id
_entity_poly.type
_entity_poly.pdbx_seq_one_letter_code
_entity_poly.pdbx_strand_id
1 'polypeptide(L)'
;MGMGWFKNRKVMTKLLIGFMTVAVVMVVVGLVGLRSMGQIQGNFQDVHEQQLTPITHLAAVRGGMLRVRASVLQHVIAQDPAKMREFEAQIKQLDAKVDEEVATFEKARLTAEEKEALTRFKQAWGQFKEGRSGQTLLLSAAGKKADAMAAALGQVGQRFRDASDAVDQLFSTKVKAAGAAVEGGNQQYKATTQITFVILLAGVVLSIALGFFIARMIARPLGQAAEVLGAVAAGDFTRRLDVHSKDEVGVMAESLNSAVDGMRGALQEVGVAAQQVSSAAQELSGASNQLSSGAQEQASSLEETAASLEEITGTVKQNADNAKQANQLAVGSRDVAEKGGRVVAEAVQSMSEINKSSKKIADIITTIDEIAFQTNLLALNAAVEAARAGEQG
;
A
#
# COMPACT_ATOMS: atom_id res chain seq x y z
N MET A 1 -21.04 -2.62 -18.60
CA MET A 1 -21.10 -2.72 -17.13
C MET A 1 -19.73 -3.18 -16.64
N GLY A 2 -18.91 -2.21 -16.25
CA GLY A 2 -17.46 -2.33 -16.20
C GLY A 2 -16.93 -3.05 -14.95
N MET A 3 -15.67 -3.52 -15.05
CA MET A 3 -14.86 -4.25 -14.07
C MET A 3 -14.67 -3.57 -12.69
N GLY A 4 -15.55 -2.66 -12.25
CA GLY A 4 -15.49 -2.02 -10.93
C GLY A 4 -15.53 -3.04 -9.78
N TRP A 5 -16.26 -4.14 -9.93
CA TRP A 5 -16.23 -5.25 -8.96
C TRP A 5 -14.84 -5.85 -8.81
N PHE A 6 -14.12 -6.07 -9.93
CA PHE A 6 -12.77 -6.64 -9.90
C PHE A 6 -11.75 -5.64 -9.34
N LYS A 7 -11.86 -4.36 -9.70
CA LYS A 7 -10.96 -3.29 -9.20
C LYS A 7 -10.97 -3.15 -7.68
N ASN A 8 -12.11 -3.37 -7.04
CA ASN A 8 -12.26 -3.20 -5.58
C ASN A 8 -11.98 -4.47 -4.76
N ARG A 9 -11.57 -5.57 -5.40
CA ARG A 9 -11.15 -6.78 -4.69
C ARG A 9 -9.72 -6.65 -4.19
N LYS A 10 -9.43 -7.35 -3.09
CA LYS A 10 -8.09 -7.48 -2.53
C LYS A 10 -7.08 -7.95 -3.59
N VAL A 11 -5.84 -7.46 -3.50
CA VAL A 11 -4.75 -7.82 -4.42
C VAL A 11 -4.56 -9.34 -4.50
N MET A 12 -4.60 -10.02 -3.35
CA MET A 12 -4.51 -11.49 -3.28
C MET A 12 -5.62 -12.18 -4.10
N THR A 13 -6.86 -11.70 -4.00
CA THR A 13 -7.99 -12.27 -4.76
C THR A 13 -7.81 -12.08 -6.26
N LYS A 14 -7.30 -10.91 -6.69
CA LYS A 14 -7.01 -10.65 -8.12
C LYS A 14 -5.96 -11.61 -8.67
N LEU A 15 -4.87 -11.80 -7.93
CA LEU A 15 -3.80 -12.74 -8.30
C LEU A 15 -4.32 -14.19 -8.34
N LEU A 16 -5.07 -14.61 -7.32
CA LEU A 16 -5.68 -15.94 -7.28
C LEU A 16 -6.61 -16.18 -8.45
N ILE A 17 -7.45 -15.21 -8.84
CA ILE A 17 -8.31 -15.36 -10.03
C ILE A 17 -7.46 -15.57 -11.29
N GLY A 18 -6.35 -14.83 -11.45
CA GLY A 18 -5.41 -15.02 -12.55
C GLY A 18 -4.83 -16.44 -12.58
N PHE A 19 -4.24 -16.89 -11.46
CA PHE A 19 -3.66 -18.23 -11.37
C PHE A 19 -4.68 -19.36 -11.51
N MET A 20 -5.87 -19.20 -10.91
CA MET A 20 -6.95 -20.17 -11.03
C MET A 20 -7.47 -20.29 -12.46
N THR A 21 -7.51 -19.18 -13.21
CA THR A 21 -7.88 -19.22 -14.63
C THR A 21 -6.90 -20.08 -15.43
N VAL A 22 -5.60 -19.90 -15.21
CA VAL A 22 -4.55 -20.74 -15.85
C VAL A 22 -4.69 -22.20 -15.43
N ALA A 23 -4.90 -22.47 -14.14
CA ALA A 23 -5.06 -23.83 -13.62
C ALA A 23 -6.30 -24.52 -14.21
N VAL A 24 -7.43 -23.81 -14.33
CA VAL A 24 -8.66 -24.33 -14.96
C VAL A 24 -8.40 -24.66 -16.43
N VAL A 25 -7.74 -23.78 -17.19
CA VAL A 25 -7.38 -24.08 -18.59
C VAL A 25 -6.51 -25.33 -18.67
N MET A 26 -5.52 -25.48 -17.79
CA MET A 26 -4.64 -26.66 -17.77
C MET A 26 -5.42 -27.94 -17.45
N VAL A 27 -6.34 -27.91 -16.49
CA VAL A 27 -7.21 -29.04 -16.16
C VAL A 27 -8.12 -29.40 -17.33
N VAL A 28 -8.73 -28.40 -18.00
CA VAL A 28 -9.59 -28.62 -19.16
C VAL A 28 -8.80 -29.28 -20.30
N VAL A 29 -7.60 -28.78 -20.61
CA VAL A 29 -6.72 -29.39 -21.62
C VAL A 29 -6.34 -30.82 -21.23
N GLY A 30 -5.99 -31.06 -19.97
CA GLY A 30 -5.69 -32.40 -19.45
C GLY A 30 -6.86 -33.36 -19.59
N LEU A 31 -8.08 -32.94 -19.24
CA LEU A 31 -9.31 -33.74 -19.37
C LEU A 31 -9.64 -34.06 -20.83
N VAL A 32 -9.51 -33.08 -21.74
CA VAL A 32 -9.68 -33.30 -23.18
C VAL A 32 -8.66 -34.30 -23.69
N GLY A 33 -7.39 -34.19 -23.28
CA GLY A 33 -6.33 -35.12 -23.64
C GLY A 33 -6.60 -36.55 -23.17
N LEU A 34 -6.97 -36.73 -21.89
CA LEU A 34 -7.32 -38.03 -21.33
C LEU A 34 -8.53 -38.67 -22.04
N ARG A 35 -9.57 -37.86 -22.33
CA ARG A 35 -10.74 -38.31 -23.08
C ARG A 35 -10.37 -38.73 -24.52
N SER A 36 -9.53 -37.93 -25.19
CA SER A 36 -9.04 -38.25 -26.54
C SER A 36 -8.27 -39.57 -26.56
N MET A 37 -7.41 -39.79 -25.57
CA MET A 37 -6.60 -41.00 -25.47
C MET A 37 -7.48 -42.23 -25.23
N GLY A 38 -8.53 -42.11 -24.39
CA GLY A 38 -9.55 -43.15 -24.22
C GLY A 38 -10.33 -43.46 -25.50
N GLN A 39 -10.69 -42.43 -26.29
CA GLN A 39 -11.36 -42.63 -27.58
C GLN A 39 -10.46 -43.31 -28.61
N ILE A 40 -9.17 -42.92 -28.68
CA ILE A 40 -8.19 -43.57 -29.56
C ILE A 40 -8.03 -45.05 -29.19
N GLN A 41 -7.90 -45.34 -27.89
CA GLN A 41 -7.81 -46.72 -27.40
C GLN A 41 -9.04 -47.54 -27.78
N GLY A 42 -10.25 -46.99 -27.60
CA GLY A 42 -11.50 -47.65 -27.97
C GLY A 42 -11.61 -47.89 -29.48
N ASN A 43 -11.28 -46.90 -30.31
CA ASN A 43 -11.25 -47.05 -31.77
C ASN A 43 -10.21 -48.09 -32.23
N PHE A 44 -9.04 -48.11 -31.60
CA PHE A 44 -8.00 -49.10 -31.92
C PHE A 44 -8.47 -50.52 -31.61
N GLN A 45 -9.11 -50.71 -30.46
CA GLN A 45 -9.68 -51.99 -30.07
C GLN A 45 -10.83 -52.41 -31.01
N ASP A 46 -11.71 -51.48 -31.40
CA ASP A 46 -12.78 -51.75 -32.37
C ASP A 46 -12.23 -52.14 -33.75
N VAL A 47 -11.23 -51.42 -34.27
CA VAL A 47 -10.56 -51.79 -35.54
C VAL A 47 -9.91 -53.17 -35.45
N HIS A 48 -9.26 -53.48 -34.33
CA HIS A 48 -8.62 -54.78 -34.15
C HIS A 48 -9.65 -55.93 -34.05
N GLU A 49 -10.58 -55.84 -33.09
CA GLU A 49 -11.51 -56.91 -32.75
C GLU A 49 -12.67 -57.04 -33.76
N GLN A 50 -13.22 -55.92 -34.23
CA GLN A 50 -14.42 -55.93 -35.08
C GLN A 50 -14.13 -55.91 -36.58
N GLN A 51 -12.92 -55.52 -36.99
CA GLN A 51 -12.55 -55.42 -38.40
C GLN A 51 -11.43 -56.39 -38.77
N LEU A 52 -10.22 -56.26 -38.18
CA LEU A 52 -9.04 -57.03 -38.59
C LEU A 52 -9.16 -58.53 -38.28
N THR A 53 -9.59 -58.91 -37.08
CA THR A 53 -9.73 -60.33 -36.71
C THR A 53 -10.73 -61.06 -37.62
N PRO A 54 -11.95 -60.56 -37.88
CA PRO A 54 -12.85 -61.14 -38.88
C PRO A 54 -12.25 -61.24 -40.29
N ILE A 55 -11.45 -60.26 -40.72
CA ILE A 55 -10.75 -60.30 -42.01
C ILE A 55 -9.77 -61.48 -42.06
N THR A 56 -9.05 -61.78 -40.97
CA THR A 56 -8.14 -62.93 -40.94
C THR A 56 -8.86 -64.27 -41.06
N HIS A 57 -10.05 -64.41 -40.44
CA HIS A 57 -10.88 -65.60 -40.59
C HIS A 57 -11.41 -65.74 -42.03
N LEU A 58 -11.89 -64.65 -42.64
CA LEU A 58 -12.32 -64.67 -44.05
C LEU A 58 -11.16 -65.01 -45.00
N ALA A 59 -9.95 -64.54 -44.74
CA ALA A 59 -8.77 -64.91 -45.50
C ALA A 59 -8.45 -66.42 -45.37
N ALA A 60 -8.58 -66.98 -44.18
CA ALA A 60 -8.44 -68.42 -43.94
C ALA A 60 -9.51 -69.24 -44.68
N VAL A 61 -10.76 -68.78 -44.68
CA VAL A 61 -11.87 -69.39 -45.46
C VAL A 61 -11.54 -69.39 -46.96
N ARG A 62 -11.21 -68.23 -47.55
CA ARG A 62 -10.83 -68.11 -48.97
C ARG A 62 -9.69 -69.06 -49.34
N GLY A 63 -8.62 -69.05 -48.55
CA GLY A 63 -7.47 -69.93 -48.76
C GLY A 63 -7.77 -71.42 -48.55
N GLY A 64 -8.69 -71.75 -47.64
CA GLY A 64 -9.16 -73.12 -47.38
C GLY A 64 -10.02 -73.64 -48.53
N MET A 65 -10.97 -72.84 -49.01
CA MET A 65 -11.83 -73.17 -50.15
C MET A 65 -11.03 -73.45 -51.42
N LEU A 66 -10.04 -72.60 -51.74
CA LEU A 66 -9.17 -72.81 -52.89
C LEU A 66 -8.34 -74.09 -52.76
N ARG A 67 -7.87 -74.43 -51.56
CA ARG A 67 -7.20 -75.71 -51.29
C ARG A 67 -8.14 -76.90 -51.46
N VAL A 68 -9.38 -76.84 -50.95
CA VAL A 68 -10.41 -77.87 -51.19
C VAL A 68 -10.62 -78.05 -52.69
N ARG A 69 -10.78 -76.95 -53.42
CA ARG A 69 -10.99 -76.99 -54.87
C ARG A 69 -9.81 -77.60 -55.62
N ALA A 70 -8.58 -77.27 -55.22
CA ALA A 70 -7.36 -77.86 -55.77
C ALA A 70 -7.31 -79.37 -55.49
N SER A 71 -7.57 -79.82 -54.26
CA SER A 71 -7.60 -81.25 -53.90
C SER A 71 -8.68 -82.01 -54.66
N VAL A 72 -9.84 -81.40 -54.93
CA VAL A 72 -10.89 -82.00 -55.77
C VAL A 72 -10.39 -82.22 -57.20
N LEU A 73 -9.75 -81.22 -57.80
CA LEU A 73 -9.22 -81.37 -59.16
C LEU A 73 -8.06 -82.36 -59.21
N GLN A 74 -7.20 -82.39 -58.18
CA GLN A 74 -6.14 -83.40 -58.04
C GLN A 74 -6.70 -84.81 -57.90
N HIS A 75 -7.80 -84.99 -57.17
CA HIS A 75 -8.53 -86.26 -57.10
C HIS A 75 -9.05 -86.69 -58.48
N VAL A 76 -9.66 -85.77 -59.23
CA VAL A 76 -10.15 -86.04 -60.59
C VAL A 76 -9.01 -86.49 -61.51
N ILE A 77 -7.85 -85.83 -61.46
CA ILE A 77 -6.70 -86.12 -62.34
C ILE A 77 -5.90 -87.34 -61.87
N ALA A 78 -5.95 -87.69 -60.57
CA ALA A 78 -5.25 -88.85 -60.03
C ALA A 78 -5.72 -90.14 -60.72
N GLN A 79 -4.76 -91.01 -61.05
CA GLN A 79 -5.02 -92.34 -61.59
C GLN A 79 -4.96 -93.43 -60.51
N ASP A 80 -4.19 -93.18 -59.44
CA ASP A 80 -3.99 -94.11 -58.32
C ASP A 80 -5.12 -94.00 -57.28
N PRO A 81 -5.86 -95.10 -57.00
CA PRO A 81 -6.90 -95.13 -55.96
C PRO A 81 -6.39 -94.77 -54.55
N ALA A 82 -5.13 -95.06 -54.22
CA ALA A 82 -4.57 -94.71 -52.91
C ALA A 82 -4.44 -93.19 -52.75
N LYS A 83 -3.95 -92.49 -53.79
CA LYS A 83 -3.90 -91.02 -53.83
C LYS A 83 -5.29 -90.39 -53.82
N MET A 84 -6.28 -91.01 -54.46
CA MET A 84 -7.67 -90.53 -54.40
C MET A 84 -8.20 -90.53 -52.96
N ARG A 85 -7.98 -91.62 -52.20
CA ARG A 85 -8.36 -91.69 -50.79
C ARG A 85 -7.61 -90.66 -49.93
N GLU A 86 -6.35 -90.40 -50.24
CA GLU A 86 -5.56 -89.35 -49.58
C GLU A 86 -6.20 -87.97 -49.82
N PHE A 87 -6.54 -87.63 -51.06
CA PHE A 87 -7.21 -86.37 -51.37
C PHE A 87 -8.60 -86.27 -50.75
N GLU A 88 -9.37 -87.35 -50.66
CA GLU A 88 -10.65 -87.38 -49.94
C GLU A 88 -10.47 -87.06 -48.45
N ALA A 89 -9.44 -87.63 -47.81
CA ALA A 89 -9.10 -87.32 -46.43
C ALA A 89 -8.65 -85.86 -46.24
N GLN A 90 -7.80 -85.35 -47.16
CA GLN A 90 -7.37 -83.94 -47.16
C GLN A 90 -8.57 -82.99 -47.33
N ILE A 91 -9.48 -83.29 -48.27
CA ILE A 91 -10.71 -82.54 -48.50
C ILE A 91 -11.55 -82.48 -47.21
N LYS A 92 -11.74 -83.61 -46.53
CA LYS A 92 -12.51 -83.67 -45.29
C LYS A 92 -11.88 -82.82 -44.18
N GLN A 93 -10.55 -82.84 -44.05
CA GLN A 93 -9.84 -81.99 -43.08
C GLN A 93 -9.95 -80.50 -43.42
N LEU A 94 -9.82 -80.14 -44.69
CA LEU A 94 -9.93 -78.76 -45.15
C LEU A 94 -11.36 -78.22 -45.00
N ASP A 95 -12.37 -79.03 -45.30
CA ASP A 95 -13.78 -78.68 -45.06
C ASP A 95 -14.03 -78.37 -43.59
N ALA A 96 -13.54 -79.23 -42.68
CA ALA A 96 -13.70 -79.01 -41.25
C ALA A 96 -13.07 -77.68 -40.79
N LYS A 97 -11.88 -77.35 -41.31
CA LYS A 97 -11.22 -76.06 -41.05
C LYS A 97 -12.00 -74.89 -41.61
N VAL A 98 -12.51 -75.00 -42.84
CA VAL A 98 -13.34 -73.94 -43.43
C VAL A 98 -14.61 -73.73 -42.60
N ASP A 99 -15.29 -74.81 -42.21
CA ASP A 99 -16.51 -74.73 -41.41
C ASP A 99 -16.24 -74.12 -40.00
N GLU A 100 -15.08 -74.42 -39.40
CA GLU A 100 -14.64 -73.82 -38.12
C GLU A 100 -14.37 -72.31 -38.23
N GLU A 101 -13.64 -71.89 -39.27
CA GLU A 101 -13.34 -70.47 -39.52
C GLU A 101 -14.62 -69.68 -39.81
N VAL A 102 -15.56 -70.27 -40.55
CA VAL A 102 -16.88 -69.68 -40.82
C VAL A 102 -17.70 -69.54 -39.53
N ALA A 103 -17.71 -70.56 -38.67
CA ALA A 103 -18.41 -70.51 -37.40
C ALA A 103 -17.78 -69.48 -36.44
N THR A 104 -16.46 -69.28 -36.51
CA THR A 104 -15.76 -68.26 -35.74
C THR A 104 -16.07 -66.85 -36.26
N PHE A 105 -16.05 -66.65 -37.58
CA PHE A 105 -16.45 -65.39 -38.21
C PHE A 105 -17.90 -65.00 -37.89
N GLU A 106 -18.82 -65.97 -37.83
CA GLU A 106 -20.24 -65.73 -37.54
C GLU A 106 -20.49 -65.15 -36.13
N LYS A 107 -19.55 -65.32 -35.20
CA LYS A 107 -19.61 -64.73 -33.85
C LYS A 107 -19.25 -63.24 -33.84
N ALA A 108 -18.65 -62.72 -34.91
CA ALA A 108 -18.32 -61.31 -35.02
C ALA A 108 -19.59 -60.44 -35.15
N ARG A 109 -19.46 -59.12 -34.93
CA ARG A 109 -20.56 -58.20 -35.19
C ARG A 109 -20.75 -58.03 -36.69
N LEU A 110 -21.84 -58.58 -37.22
CA LEU A 110 -22.20 -58.53 -38.64
C LEU A 110 -23.32 -57.51 -38.90
N THR A 111 -23.15 -56.71 -39.95
CA THR A 111 -24.21 -55.87 -40.52
C THR A 111 -25.28 -56.73 -41.22
N ALA A 112 -26.41 -56.13 -41.58
CA ALA A 112 -27.45 -56.85 -42.33
C ALA A 112 -26.93 -57.40 -43.67
N GLU A 113 -26.15 -56.59 -44.40
CA GLU A 113 -25.51 -56.98 -45.67
C GLU A 113 -24.52 -58.14 -45.47
N GLU A 114 -23.70 -58.09 -44.41
CA GLU A 114 -22.74 -59.14 -44.10
C GLU A 114 -23.43 -60.46 -43.69
N LYS A 115 -24.54 -60.39 -42.95
CA LYS A 115 -25.34 -61.59 -42.62
C LYS A 115 -25.94 -62.23 -43.87
N GLU A 116 -26.44 -61.41 -44.79
CA GLU A 116 -27.00 -61.90 -46.05
C GLU A 116 -25.91 -62.56 -46.92
N ALA A 117 -24.76 -61.92 -47.09
CA ALA A 117 -23.65 -62.48 -47.84
C ALA A 117 -23.09 -63.77 -47.20
N LEU A 118 -23.03 -63.85 -45.87
CA LEU A 118 -22.66 -65.07 -45.15
C LEU A 118 -23.66 -66.21 -45.39
N THR A 119 -24.96 -65.89 -45.46
CA THR A 119 -26.01 -66.86 -45.75
C THR A 119 -25.88 -67.40 -47.17
N ARG A 120 -25.67 -66.52 -48.16
CA ARG A 120 -25.43 -66.90 -49.56
C ARG A 120 -24.18 -67.78 -49.68
N PHE A 121 -23.10 -67.40 -49.00
CA PHE A 121 -21.88 -68.19 -48.94
C PHE A 121 -22.14 -69.60 -48.39
N LYS A 122 -22.78 -69.72 -47.22
CA LYS A 122 -23.09 -71.02 -46.60
C LYS A 122 -23.93 -71.91 -47.50
N GLN A 123 -24.94 -71.32 -48.18
CA GLN A 123 -25.79 -72.04 -49.12
C GLN A 123 -25.00 -72.56 -50.33
N ALA A 124 -24.24 -71.69 -51.00
CA ALA A 124 -23.44 -72.06 -52.17
C ALA A 124 -22.33 -73.07 -51.81
N TRP A 125 -21.68 -72.89 -50.65
CA TRP A 125 -20.67 -73.81 -50.16
C TRP A 125 -21.25 -75.19 -49.80
N GLY A 126 -22.44 -75.21 -49.19
CA GLY A 126 -23.18 -76.46 -48.94
C GLY A 126 -23.51 -77.21 -50.23
N GLN A 127 -24.05 -76.50 -51.22
CA GLN A 127 -24.36 -77.07 -52.55
C GLN A 127 -23.09 -77.56 -53.28
N PHE A 128 -21.97 -76.84 -53.13
CA PHE A 128 -20.68 -77.29 -53.64
C PHE A 128 -20.23 -78.58 -52.95
N LYS A 129 -20.29 -78.67 -51.60
CA LYS A 129 -19.90 -79.87 -50.85
C LYS A 129 -20.75 -81.08 -51.26
N GLU A 130 -22.06 -80.89 -51.42
CA GLU A 130 -23.00 -81.92 -51.86
C GLU A 130 -22.72 -82.39 -53.29
N GLY A 131 -22.65 -81.47 -54.26
CA GLY A 131 -22.34 -81.82 -55.66
C GLY A 131 -20.94 -82.40 -55.85
N ARG A 132 -19.96 -81.92 -55.09
CA ARG A 132 -18.60 -82.49 -55.08
C ARG A 132 -18.62 -83.94 -54.61
N SER A 133 -19.21 -84.22 -53.45
CA SER A 133 -19.21 -85.57 -52.87
C SER A 133 -20.13 -86.52 -53.63
N GLY A 134 -21.33 -86.08 -54.02
CA GLY A 134 -22.36 -86.90 -54.67
C GLY A 134 -22.22 -87.05 -56.19
N GLN A 135 -21.36 -86.26 -56.83
CA GLN A 135 -21.16 -86.33 -58.28
C GLN A 135 -19.68 -86.39 -58.64
N THR A 136 -18.90 -85.34 -58.37
CA THR A 136 -17.52 -85.22 -58.84
C THR A 136 -16.60 -86.33 -58.31
N LEU A 137 -16.55 -86.53 -56.99
CA LEU A 137 -15.68 -87.54 -56.36
C LEU A 137 -16.15 -88.96 -56.66
N LEU A 138 -17.46 -89.21 -56.70
CA LEU A 138 -18.03 -90.52 -57.06
C LEU A 138 -17.70 -90.91 -58.51
N LEU A 139 -17.89 -90.00 -59.47
CA LEU A 139 -17.53 -90.25 -60.87
C LEU A 139 -16.02 -90.47 -61.02
N SER A 140 -15.21 -89.71 -60.30
CA SER A 140 -13.75 -89.85 -60.31
C SER A 140 -13.29 -91.19 -59.75
N ALA A 141 -13.87 -91.63 -58.61
CA ALA A 141 -13.57 -92.91 -57.98
C ALA A 141 -14.05 -94.11 -58.81
N ALA A 142 -15.13 -93.93 -59.59
CA ALA A 142 -15.64 -94.92 -60.55
C ALA A 142 -14.83 -94.97 -61.87
N GLY A 143 -13.73 -94.21 -61.99
CA GLY A 143 -12.89 -94.16 -63.19
C GLY A 143 -13.45 -93.31 -64.34
N LYS A 144 -14.62 -92.68 -64.18
CA LYS A 144 -15.25 -91.81 -65.19
C LYS A 144 -14.66 -90.41 -65.17
N LYS A 145 -13.38 -90.30 -65.54
CA LYS A 145 -12.59 -89.05 -65.38
C LYS A 145 -13.11 -87.87 -66.19
N ALA A 146 -13.54 -88.10 -67.43
CA ALA A 146 -14.10 -87.03 -68.28
C ALA A 146 -15.39 -86.44 -67.68
N ASP A 147 -16.31 -87.31 -67.23
CA ASP A 147 -17.57 -86.88 -66.58
C ASP A 147 -17.31 -86.18 -65.25
N ALA A 148 -16.35 -86.68 -64.46
CA ALA A 148 -15.93 -86.05 -63.21
C ALA A 148 -15.35 -84.65 -63.44
N MET A 149 -14.52 -84.48 -64.47
CA MET A 149 -13.96 -83.18 -64.86
C MET A 149 -15.05 -82.23 -65.36
N ALA A 150 -15.99 -82.72 -66.17
CA ALA A 150 -17.12 -81.93 -66.66
C ALA A 150 -18.03 -81.47 -65.51
N ALA A 151 -18.34 -82.34 -64.55
CA ALA A 151 -19.07 -81.98 -63.33
C ALA A 151 -18.29 -80.95 -62.50
N ALA A 152 -16.98 -81.19 -62.29
CA ALA A 152 -16.11 -80.32 -61.52
C ALA A 152 -16.04 -78.91 -62.10
N LEU A 153 -15.99 -78.74 -63.42
CA LEU A 153 -15.86 -77.43 -64.08
C LEU A 153 -17.22 -76.78 -64.40
N GLY A 154 -18.26 -77.60 -64.60
CA GLY A 154 -19.63 -77.21 -64.92
C GLY A 154 -20.43 -76.80 -63.68
N GLN A 155 -21.54 -77.49 -63.41
CA GLN A 155 -22.50 -77.09 -62.38
C GLN A 155 -21.89 -77.06 -60.96
N VAL A 156 -21.10 -78.07 -60.57
CA VAL A 156 -20.42 -78.08 -59.26
C VAL A 156 -19.38 -76.97 -59.19
N GLY A 157 -18.65 -76.73 -60.29
CA GLY A 157 -17.72 -75.62 -60.42
C GLY A 157 -18.39 -74.26 -60.30
N GLN A 158 -19.62 -74.10 -60.79
CA GLN A 158 -20.40 -72.88 -60.63
C GLN A 158 -20.75 -72.64 -59.16
N ARG A 159 -21.17 -73.66 -58.40
CA ARG A 159 -21.43 -73.52 -56.96
C ARG A 159 -20.20 -73.09 -56.17
N PHE A 160 -19.03 -73.56 -56.57
CA PHE A 160 -17.77 -73.07 -56.01
C PHE A 160 -17.55 -71.59 -56.29
N ARG A 161 -17.78 -71.14 -57.54
CA ARG A 161 -17.66 -69.73 -57.92
C ARG A 161 -18.66 -68.87 -57.14
N ASP A 162 -19.92 -69.28 -57.06
CA ASP A 162 -20.95 -68.57 -56.28
C ASP A 162 -20.54 -68.40 -54.81
N ALA A 163 -19.95 -69.45 -54.20
CA ALA A 163 -19.42 -69.38 -52.84
C ALA A 163 -18.19 -68.46 -52.73
N SER A 164 -17.27 -68.55 -53.70
CA SER A 164 -16.07 -67.71 -53.77
C SER A 164 -16.42 -66.24 -53.89
N ASP A 165 -17.38 -65.90 -54.76
CA ASP A 165 -17.82 -64.52 -54.97
C ASP A 165 -18.51 -63.96 -53.71
N ALA A 166 -19.32 -64.77 -53.02
CA ALA A 166 -19.96 -64.37 -51.77
C ALA A 166 -18.95 -64.09 -50.64
N VAL A 167 -17.91 -64.92 -50.49
CA VAL A 167 -16.86 -64.68 -49.48
C VAL A 167 -15.92 -63.54 -49.86
N ASP A 168 -15.67 -63.33 -51.16
CA ASP A 168 -14.87 -62.21 -51.67
C ASP A 168 -15.61 -60.88 -51.45
N GLN A 169 -16.94 -60.85 -51.65
CA GLN A 169 -17.78 -59.71 -51.32
C GLN A 169 -17.71 -59.40 -49.82
N LEU A 170 -17.87 -60.39 -48.95
CA LEU A 170 -17.72 -60.24 -47.49
C LEU A 170 -16.36 -59.66 -47.11
N PHE A 171 -15.29 -60.21 -47.68
CA PHE A 171 -13.92 -59.76 -47.43
C PHE A 171 -13.74 -58.30 -47.86
N SER A 172 -14.22 -57.93 -49.04
CA SER A 172 -14.15 -56.55 -49.54
C SER A 172 -14.93 -55.58 -48.65
N THR A 173 -16.14 -55.95 -48.21
CA THR A 173 -16.96 -55.13 -47.31
C THR A 173 -16.26 -54.89 -45.98
N LYS A 174 -15.68 -55.93 -45.37
CA LYS A 174 -14.90 -55.78 -44.13
C LYS A 174 -13.64 -54.92 -44.31
N VAL A 175 -12.90 -55.10 -45.41
CA VAL A 175 -11.71 -54.26 -45.71
C VAL A 175 -12.11 -52.79 -45.88
N LYS A 176 -13.21 -52.50 -46.59
CA LYS A 176 -13.73 -51.13 -46.73
C LYS A 176 -14.16 -50.55 -45.37
N ALA A 177 -14.84 -51.34 -44.54
CA ALA A 177 -15.24 -50.92 -43.20
C ALA A 177 -14.03 -50.63 -42.29
N ALA A 178 -12.98 -51.46 -42.37
CA ALA A 178 -11.71 -51.23 -41.67
C ALA A 178 -11.06 -49.90 -42.11
N GLY A 179 -10.99 -49.64 -43.41
CA GLY A 179 -10.45 -48.38 -43.96
C GLY A 179 -11.25 -47.16 -43.48
N ALA A 180 -12.58 -47.23 -43.55
CA ALA A 180 -13.45 -46.16 -43.07
C ALA A 180 -13.32 -45.92 -41.55
N ALA A 181 -13.13 -46.97 -40.75
CA ALA A 181 -12.91 -46.86 -39.31
C ALA A 181 -11.58 -46.16 -38.98
N VAL A 182 -10.50 -46.50 -39.68
CA VAL A 182 -9.19 -45.83 -39.54
C VAL A 182 -9.30 -44.35 -39.93
N GLU A 183 -9.96 -44.05 -41.05
CA GLU A 183 -10.12 -42.68 -41.53
C GLU A 183 -11.00 -41.83 -40.60
N GLY A 184 -12.10 -42.40 -40.10
CA GLY A 184 -12.92 -41.79 -39.05
C GLY A 184 -12.13 -41.52 -37.77
N GLY A 185 -11.28 -42.46 -37.35
CA GLY A 185 -10.36 -42.27 -36.22
C GLY A 185 -9.36 -41.14 -36.45
N ASN A 186 -8.80 -41.02 -37.66
CA ASN A 186 -7.87 -39.94 -37.99
C ASN A 186 -8.56 -38.56 -38.04
N GLN A 187 -9.81 -38.49 -38.53
CA GLN A 187 -10.61 -37.27 -38.49
C GLN A 187 -10.92 -36.85 -37.04
N GLN A 188 -11.32 -37.80 -36.19
CA GLN A 188 -11.55 -37.58 -34.76
C GLN A 188 -10.28 -37.05 -34.06
N TYR A 189 -9.12 -37.63 -34.37
CA TYR A 189 -7.82 -37.17 -33.88
C TYR A 189 -7.56 -35.72 -34.30
N LYS A 190 -7.64 -35.41 -35.60
CA LYS A 190 -7.44 -34.04 -36.12
C LYS A 190 -8.37 -33.02 -35.47
N ALA A 191 -9.66 -33.34 -35.35
CA ALA A 191 -10.64 -32.46 -34.70
C ALA A 191 -10.27 -32.20 -33.24
N THR A 192 -9.87 -33.24 -32.51
CA THR A 192 -9.48 -33.12 -31.09
C THR A 192 -8.18 -32.32 -30.93
N THR A 193 -7.19 -32.52 -31.79
CA THR A 193 -5.96 -31.72 -31.81
C THR A 193 -6.26 -30.25 -32.11
N GLN A 194 -7.11 -29.96 -33.09
CA GLN A 194 -7.48 -28.58 -33.44
C GLN A 194 -8.23 -27.88 -32.30
N ILE A 195 -9.20 -28.54 -31.67
CA ILE A 195 -9.91 -28.00 -30.50
C ILE A 195 -8.93 -27.74 -29.35
N THR A 196 -8.03 -28.68 -29.07
CA THR A 196 -7.01 -28.54 -28.01
C THR A 196 -6.11 -27.33 -28.28
N PHE A 197 -5.68 -27.14 -29.54
CA PHE A 197 -4.87 -26.01 -29.94
C PHE A 197 -5.60 -24.67 -29.76
N VAL A 198 -6.88 -24.60 -30.14
CA VAL A 198 -7.71 -23.39 -29.96
C VAL A 198 -7.88 -23.06 -28.47
N ILE A 199 -8.16 -24.05 -27.62
CA ILE A 199 -8.28 -23.86 -26.16
C ILE A 199 -6.96 -23.35 -25.57
N LEU A 200 -5.83 -23.93 -25.99
CA LEU A 200 -4.50 -23.55 -25.51
C LEU A 200 -4.17 -22.11 -25.92
N LEU A 201 -4.38 -21.75 -27.19
CA LEU A 201 -4.16 -20.40 -27.69
C LEU A 201 -5.05 -19.37 -26.98
N ALA A 202 -6.35 -19.67 -26.83
CA ALA A 202 -7.27 -18.82 -26.09
C ALA A 202 -6.86 -18.65 -24.63
N GLY A 203 -6.42 -19.74 -23.99
CA GLY A 203 -5.89 -19.73 -22.62
C GLY A 203 -4.65 -18.86 -22.46
N VAL A 204 -3.70 -18.93 -23.39
CA VAL A 204 -2.51 -18.07 -23.39
C VAL A 204 -2.88 -16.60 -23.56
N VAL A 205 -3.73 -16.28 -24.54
CA VAL A 205 -4.19 -14.89 -24.77
C VAL A 205 -4.90 -14.34 -23.54
N LEU A 206 -5.80 -15.13 -22.95
CA LEU A 206 -6.52 -14.75 -21.72
C LEU A 206 -5.56 -14.54 -20.54
N SER A 207 -4.55 -15.40 -20.40
CA SER A 207 -3.54 -15.31 -19.32
C SER A 207 -2.67 -14.06 -19.47
N ILE A 208 -2.23 -13.74 -20.68
CA ILE A 208 -1.48 -12.51 -20.98
C ILE A 208 -2.36 -11.28 -20.72
N ALA A 209 -3.61 -11.29 -21.18
CA ALA A 209 -4.53 -10.17 -20.99
C ALA A 209 -4.81 -9.92 -19.49
N LEU A 210 -5.10 -10.97 -18.71
CA LEU A 210 -5.32 -10.88 -17.27
C LEU A 210 -4.04 -10.45 -16.54
N GLY A 211 -2.90 -11.04 -16.89
CA GLY A 211 -1.60 -10.70 -16.31
C GLY A 211 -1.24 -9.24 -16.53
N PHE A 212 -1.36 -8.76 -17.77
CA PHE A 212 -1.13 -7.36 -18.12
C PHE A 212 -2.10 -6.42 -17.39
N PHE A 213 -3.38 -6.78 -17.31
CA PHE A 213 -4.40 -5.98 -16.64
C PHE A 213 -4.14 -5.87 -15.12
N ILE A 214 -3.85 -7.00 -14.45
CA ILE A 214 -3.53 -7.04 -13.02
C ILE A 214 -2.22 -6.28 -12.74
N ALA A 215 -1.17 -6.53 -13.52
CA ALA A 215 0.11 -5.85 -13.38
C ALA A 215 -0.05 -4.34 -13.52
N ARG A 216 -0.80 -3.86 -14.53
CA ARG A 216 -1.05 -2.44 -14.73
C ARG A 216 -1.88 -1.81 -13.62
N MET A 217 -2.80 -2.55 -13.00
CA MET A 217 -3.60 -2.07 -11.85
C MET A 217 -2.78 -1.93 -10.57
N ILE A 218 -1.70 -2.69 -10.39
CA ILE A 218 -0.88 -2.66 -9.17
C ILE A 218 0.36 -1.80 -9.38
N ALA A 219 1.12 -2.05 -10.45
CA ALA A 219 2.41 -1.39 -10.68
C ALA A 219 2.26 0.12 -10.96
N ARG A 220 1.17 0.55 -11.61
CA ARG A 220 0.99 1.96 -11.98
C ARG A 220 0.72 2.84 -10.74
N PRO A 221 -0.21 2.52 -9.83
CA PRO A 221 -0.36 3.25 -8.57
C PRO A 221 0.89 3.21 -7.68
N LEU A 222 1.61 2.07 -7.68
CA LEU A 222 2.85 1.94 -6.91
C LEU A 222 3.96 2.87 -7.44
N GLY A 223 4.06 2.99 -8.77
CA GLY A 223 4.96 3.97 -9.41
C GLY A 223 4.58 5.41 -9.09
N GLN A 224 3.29 5.74 -9.13
CA GLN A 224 2.80 7.07 -8.74
C GLN A 224 3.06 7.37 -7.25
N ALA A 225 2.91 6.39 -6.37
CA ALA A 225 3.25 6.52 -4.96
C ALA A 225 4.74 6.84 -4.78
N ALA A 226 5.62 6.17 -5.53
CA ALA A 226 7.06 6.44 -5.51
C ALA A 226 7.37 7.87 -6.00
N GLU A 227 6.68 8.36 -7.04
CA GLU A 227 6.82 9.75 -7.51
C GLU A 227 6.39 10.77 -6.43
N VAL A 228 5.26 10.53 -5.76
CA VAL A 228 4.78 11.40 -4.65
C VAL A 228 5.77 11.40 -3.49
N LEU A 229 6.27 10.23 -3.09
CA LEU A 229 7.30 10.13 -2.05
C LEU A 229 8.60 10.83 -2.46
N GLY A 230 8.99 10.76 -3.73
CA GLY A 230 10.13 11.51 -4.26
C GLY A 230 9.93 13.03 -4.18
N ALA A 231 8.72 13.52 -4.49
CA ALA A 231 8.38 14.94 -4.35
C ALA A 231 8.42 15.38 -2.88
N VAL A 232 7.90 14.57 -1.96
CA VAL A 232 7.95 14.83 -0.52
C VAL A 232 9.40 14.89 -0.02
N ALA A 233 10.27 13.97 -0.48
CA ALA A 233 11.69 13.99 -0.15
C ALA A 233 12.42 15.24 -0.68
N ALA A 234 11.92 15.84 -1.77
CA ALA A 234 12.39 17.11 -2.31
C ALA A 234 11.74 18.34 -1.66
N GLY A 235 10.85 18.17 -0.68
CA GLY A 235 10.14 19.24 0.02
C GLY A 235 8.85 19.73 -0.66
N ASP A 236 8.39 19.07 -1.72
CA ASP A 236 7.10 19.36 -2.37
C ASP A 236 5.97 18.50 -1.75
N PHE A 237 5.20 19.11 -0.84
CA PHE A 237 4.04 18.49 -0.18
C PHE A 237 2.70 18.77 -0.89
N THR A 238 2.74 19.30 -2.12
CA THR A 238 1.52 19.63 -2.89
C THR A 238 1.00 18.48 -3.73
N ARG A 239 1.86 17.49 -4.02
CA ARG A 239 1.48 16.29 -4.79
C ARG A 239 0.54 15.39 -3.98
N ARG A 240 -0.39 14.75 -4.67
CA ARG A 240 -1.34 13.80 -4.11
C ARG A 240 -1.38 12.55 -4.99
N LEU A 241 -1.57 11.40 -4.35
CA LEU A 241 -1.79 10.15 -5.05
C LEU A 241 -3.28 9.98 -5.31
N ASP A 242 -3.69 10.14 -6.56
CA ASP A 242 -5.09 10.03 -6.99
C ASP A 242 -5.42 8.59 -7.42
N VAL A 243 -5.83 7.77 -6.45
CA VAL A 243 -6.20 6.37 -6.66
C VAL A 243 -7.57 6.12 -6.04
N HIS A 244 -8.53 5.74 -6.88
CA HIS A 244 -9.91 5.47 -6.46
C HIS A 244 -10.23 3.96 -6.48
N SER A 245 -9.50 3.18 -5.68
CA SER A 245 -9.79 1.77 -5.44
C SER A 245 -10.12 1.53 -3.97
N LYS A 246 -10.91 0.49 -3.68
CA LYS A 246 -11.23 0.08 -2.29
C LYS A 246 -10.37 -1.09 -1.79
N ASP A 247 -9.31 -1.43 -2.52
CA ASP A 247 -8.37 -2.49 -2.18
C ASP A 247 -7.17 -1.94 -1.39
N GLU A 248 -6.19 -2.80 -1.12
CA GLU A 248 -4.99 -2.41 -0.36
C GLU A 248 -4.21 -1.25 -1.00
N VAL A 249 -4.27 -1.11 -2.33
CA VAL A 249 -3.62 -0.01 -3.06
C VAL A 249 -4.32 1.32 -2.79
N GLY A 250 -5.66 1.31 -2.69
CA GLY A 250 -6.44 2.50 -2.35
C GLY A 250 -6.22 2.93 -0.90
N VAL A 251 -6.22 1.96 0.03
CA VAL A 251 -5.91 2.21 1.45
C VAL A 251 -4.49 2.77 1.62
N MET A 252 -3.51 2.25 0.88
CA MET A 252 -2.16 2.80 0.83
C MET A 252 -2.17 4.25 0.32
N ALA A 253 -2.94 4.56 -0.73
CA ALA A 253 -3.01 5.91 -1.28
C ALA A 253 -3.63 6.92 -0.32
N GLU A 254 -4.73 6.57 0.34
CA GLU A 254 -5.35 7.39 1.39
C GLU A 254 -4.41 7.61 2.57
N SER A 255 -3.69 6.57 3.00
CA SER A 255 -2.73 6.64 4.09
C SER A 255 -1.54 7.54 3.74
N LEU A 256 -1.03 7.43 2.50
CA LEU A 256 0.05 8.30 2.00
C LEU A 256 -0.40 9.76 1.95
N ASN A 257 -1.58 10.06 1.40
CA ASN A 257 -2.10 11.42 1.35
C ASN A 257 -2.28 12.01 2.75
N SER A 258 -2.80 11.23 3.70
CA SER A 258 -2.95 11.65 5.10
C SER A 258 -1.61 11.97 5.77
N ALA A 259 -0.56 11.19 5.47
CA ALA A 259 0.79 11.48 5.97
C ALA A 259 1.37 12.78 5.38
N VAL A 260 1.13 13.05 4.10
CA VAL A 260 1.53 14.31 3.44
C VAL A 260 0.77 15.49 4.03
N ASP A 261 -0.54 15.35 4.28
CA ASP A 261 -1.35 16.38 4.94
C ASP A 261 -0.83 16.68 6.36
N GLY A 262 -0.49 15.65 7.14
CA GLY A 262 0.10 15.81 8.47
C GLY A 262 1.43 16.56 8.45
N MET A 263 2.34 16.21 7.53
CA MET A 263 3.62 16.93 7.38
C MET A 263 3.41 18.39 6.96
N ARG A 264 2.49 18.65 6.03
CA ARG A 264 2.16 20.02 5.61
C ARG A 264 1.61 20.85 6.79
N GLY A 265 0.74 20.26 7.62
CA GLY A 265 0.21 20.91 8.82
C GLY A 265 1.33 21.28 9.81
N ALA A 266 2.22 20.33 10.11
CA ALA A 266 3.36 20.58 11.00
C ALA A 266 4.29 21.69 10.47
N LEU A 267 4.58 21.73 9.16
CA LEU A 267 5.38 22.79 8.56
C LEU A 267 4.69 24.16 8.61
N GLN A 268 3.37 24.20 8.50
CA GLN A 268 2.60 25.43 8.64
C GLN A 268 2.68 25.97 10.09
N GLU A 269 2.56 25.10 11.09
CA GLU A 269 2.75 25.47 12.50
C GLU A 269 4.16 26.02 12.77
N VAL A 270 5.20 25.36 12.22
CA VAL A 270 6.58 25.86 12.30
C VAL A 270 6.72 27.22 11.64
N GLY A 271 6.07 27.44 10.49
CA GLY A 271 6.05 28.74 9.80
C GLY A 271 5.41 29.85 10.64
N VAL A 272 4.27 29.56 11.31
CA VAL A 272 3.61 30.50 12.22
C VAL A 272 4.50 30.82 13.42
N ALA A 273 5.10 29.80 14.04
CA ALA A 273 6.02 29.99 15.17
C ALA A 273 7.24 30.84 14.76
N ALA A 274 7.82 30.60 13.58
CA ALA A 274 8.92 31.41 13.06
C ALA A 274 8.52 32.88 12.85
N GLN A 275 7.30 33.14 12.36
CA GLN A 275 6.78 34.50 12.19
C GLN A 275 6.57 35.20 13.54
N GLN A 276 6.07 34.49 14.54
CA GLN A 276 5.91 35.02 15.91
C GLN A 276 7.26 35.37 16.52
N VAL A 277 8.26 34.49 16.41
CA VAL A 277 9.63 34.75 16.87
C VAL A 277 10.21 35.96 16.14
N SER A 278 10.04 36.06 14.83
CA SER A 278 10.51 37.22 14.06
C SER A 278 9.86 38.52 14.51
N SER A 279 8.56 38.51 14.81
CA SER A 279 7.84 39.69 15.29
C SER A 279 8.29 40.10 16.70
N ALA A 280 8.43 39.12 17.61
CA ALA A 280 8.95 39.35 18.96
C ALA A 280 10.39 39.89 18.94
N ALA A 281 11.23 39.42 18.02
CA ALA A 281 12.58 39.96 17.84
C ALA A 281 12.57 41.42 17.38
N GLN A 282 11.62 41.83 16.52
CA GLN A 282 11.46 43.22 16.11
C GLN A 282 10.99 44.11 17.26
N GLU A 283 10.01 43.65 18.07
CA GLU A 283 9.57 44.36 19.27
C GLU A 283 10.71 44.53 20.27
N LEU A 284 11.49 43.46 20.52
CA LEU A 284 12.64 43.50 21.41
C LEU A 284 13.71 44.48 20.92
N SER A 285 13.95 44.54 19.60
CA SER A 285 14.86 45.52 19.01
C SER A 285 14.35 46.96 19.23
N GLY A 286 13.05 47.20 19.06
CA GLY A 286 12.43 48.49 19.36
C GLY A 286 12.55 48.89 20.83
N ALA A 287 12.25 47.96 21.75
CA ALA A 287 12.39 48.17 23.18
C ALA A 287 13.84 48.44 23.59
N SER A 288 14.80 47.73 23.00
CA SER A 288 16.23 47.96 23.20
C SER A 288 16.66 49.38 22.80
N ASN A 289 16.19 49.87 21.65
CA ASN A 289 16.47 51.24 21.21
C ASN A 289 15.86 52.31 22.14
N GLN A 290 14.64 52.08 22.62
CA GLN A 290 14.00 52.96 23.60
C GLN A 290 14.75 52.97 24.93
N LEU A 291 15.14 51.79 25.44
CA LEU A 291 15.92 51.69 26.66
C LEU A 291 17.28 52.39 26.53
N SER A 292 17.96 52.22 25.39
CA SER A 292 19.22 52.93 25.11
C SER A 292 19.03 54.44 25.11
N SER A 293 17.93 54.94 24.53
CA SER A 293 17.61 56.37 24.51
C SER A 293 17.29 56.91 25.91
N GLY A 294 16.48 56.17 26.69
CA GLY A 294 16.16 56.53 28.07
C GLY A 294 17.39 56.49 28.99
N ALA A 295 18.30 55.54 28.79
CA ALA A 295 19.57 55.51 29.51
C ALA A 295 20.44 56.74 29.18
N GLN A 296 20.44 57.22 27.92
CA GLN A 296 21.14 58.44 27.51
C GLN A 296 20.53 59.69 28.18
N GLU A 297 19.20 59.79 28.24
CA GLU A 297 18.48 60.89 28.89
C GLU A 297 18.72 60.90 30.41
N GLN A 298 18.69 59.72 31.04
CA GLN A 298 19.02 59.56 32.46
C GLN A 298 20.47 59.93 32.76
N ALA A 299 21.41 59.57 31.90
CA ALA A 299 22.80 59.99 32.02
C ALA A 299 22.93 61.52 31.98
N SER A 300 22.24 62.18 31.04
CA SER A 300 22.19 63.65 30.96
C SER A 300 21.58 64.29 32.21
N SER A 301 20.51 63.71 32.76
CA SER A 301 19.86 64.21 33.98
C SER A 301 20.76 64.04 35.21
N LEU A 302 21.55 62.96 35.26
CA LEU A 302 22.56 62.74 36.29
C LEU A 302 23.70 63.74 36.19
N GLU A 303 24.15 64.10 34.98
CA GLU A 303 25.14 65.17 34.78
C GLU A 303 24.63 66.53 35.29
N GLU A 304 23.37 66.88 34.99
CA GLU A 304 22.75 68.12 35.49
C GLU A 304 22.58 68.11 37.02
N THR A 305 22.21 66.96 37.58
CA THR A 305 22.11 66.77 39.04
C THR A 305 23.49 66.91 39.69
N ALA A 306 24.53 66.33 39.10
CA ALA A 306 25.90 66.45 39.59
C ALA A 306 26.37 67.91 39.56
N ALA A 307 26.11 68.65 38.48
CA ALA A 307 26.41 70.07 38.38
C ALA A 307 25.65 70.90 39.45
N SER A 308 24.37 70.61 39.66
CA SER A 308 23.57 71.24 40.72
C SER A 308 24.13 70.94 42.12
N LEU A 309 24.63 69.73 42.35
CA LEU A 309 25.28 69.36 43.60
C LEU A 309 26.61 70.11 43.80
N GLU A 310 27.37 70.39 42.74
CA GLU A 310 28.57 71.23 42.82
C GLU A 310 28.20 72.68 43.23
N GLU A 311 27.15 73.26 42.64
CA GLU A 311 26.66 74.59 42.99
C GLU A 311 26.13 74.67 44.43
N ILE A 312 25.34 73.69 44.86
CA ILE A 312 24.86 73.58 46.25
C ILE A 312 26.05 73.47 47.21
N THR A 313 27.04 72.64 46.89
CA THR A 313 28.25 72.49 47.72
C THR A 313 28.99 73.83 47.84
N GLY A 314 29.09 74.59 46.75
CA GLY A 314 29.61 75.96 46.76
C GLY A 314 28.83 76.88 47.70
N THR A 315 27.50 76.85 47.62
CA THR A 315 26.61 77.67 48.46
C THR A 315 26.68 77.28 49.94
N VAL A 316 26.74 75.99 50.26
CA VAL A 316 26.92 75.49 51.64
C VAL A 316 28.25 75.96 52.22
N LYS A 317 29.33 75.91 51.43
CA LYS A 317 30.63 76.44 51.83
C LYS A 317 30.57 77.94 52.11
N GLN A 318 29.93 78.71 51.23
CA GLN A 318 29.71 80.15 51.43
C GLN A 318 28.88 80.45 52.70
N ASN A 319 27.82 79.68 52.96
CA ASN A 319 27.03 79.82 54.18
C ASN A 319 27.82 79.50 55.44
N ALA A 320 28.70 78.49 55.40
CA ALA A 320 29.59 78.18 56.51
C ALA A 320 30.57 79.35 56.79
N ASP A 321 31.13 79.97 55.75
CA ASP A 321 31.97 81.16 55.88
C ASP A 321 31.21 82.37 56.44
N ASN A 322 29.97 82.60 55.97
CA ASN A 322 29.09 83.64 56.49
C ASN A 322 28.75 83.42 57.97
N ALA A 323 28.43 82.19 58.38
CA ALA A 323 28.17 81.86 59.78
C ALA A 323 29.41 82.11 60.66
N LYS A 324 30.61 81.80 60.14
CA LYS A 324 31.87 82.09 60.81
C LYS A 324 32.10 83.60 60.98
N GLN A 325 31.84 84.40 59.94
CA GLN A 325 31.91 85.87 60.04
C GLN A 325 30.87 86.43 61.01
N ALA A 326 29.62 85.98 60.94
CA ALA A 326 28.56 86.41 61.84
C ALA A 326 28.91 86.11 63.31
N ASN A 327 29.50 84.94 63.58
CA ASN A 327 29.99 84.59 64.91
C ASN A 327 31.10 85.54 65.38
N GLN A 328 32.05 85.92 64.50
CA GLN A 328 33.09 86.89 64.83
C GLN A 328 32.51 88.28 65.16
N LEU A 329 31.52 88.74 64.39
CA LEU A 329 30.78 89.98 64.63
C LEU A 329 30.02 89.95 65.98
N ALA A 330 29.38 88.81 66.30
CA ALA A 330 28.68 88.64 67.57
C ALA A 330 29.64 88.69 68.77
N VAL A 331 30.81 88.04 68.66
CA VAL A 331 31.87 88.12 69.68
C VAL A 331 32.36 89.56 69.85
N GLY A 332 32.61 90.28 68.75
CA GLY A 332 32.99 91.69 68.79
C GLY A 332 31.93 92.59 69.43
N SER A 333 30.65 92.36 69.12
CA SER A 333 29.53 93.11 69.72
C SER A 333 29.41 92.85 71.22
N ARG A 334 29.62 91.61 71.66
CA ARG A 334 29.66 91.26 73.09
C ARG A 334 30.78 92.01 73.82
N ASP A 335 31.97 92.08 73.25
CA ASP A 335 33.11 92.81 73.82
C ASP A 335 32.80 94.31 74.02
N VAL A 336 32.12 94.92 73.05
CA VAL A 336 31.66 96.31 73.15
C VAL A 336 30.60 96.46 74.25
N ALA A 337 29.64 95.54 74.34
CA ALA A 337 28.63 95.56 75.40
C ALA A 337 29.25 95.40 76.81
N GLU A 338 30.24 94.52 77.00
CA GLU A 338 30.96 94.36 78.26
C GLU A 338 31.75 95.63 78.64
N LYS A 339 32.35 96.33 77.67
CA LYS A 339 32.95 97.65 77.89
C LYS A 339 31.90 98.70 78.28
N GLY A 340 30.76 98.74 77.60
CA GLY A 340 29.65 99.64 77.94
C GLY A 340 29.09 99.38 79.34
N GLY A 341 28.97 98.11 79.74
CA GLY A 341 28.54 97.72 81.09
C GLY A 341 29.46 98.27 82.20
N ARG A 342 30.78 98.31 81.96
CA ARG A 342 31.73 98.93 82.90
C ARG A 342 31.51 100.43 83.06
N VAL A 343 31.30 101.15 81.95
CA VAL A 343 31.03 102.60 81.96
C VAL A 343 29.74 102.91 82.72
N VAL A 344 28.68 102.11 82.53
CA VAL A 344 27.42 102.28 83.26
C VAL A 344 27.60 102.02 84.75
N ALA A 345 28.40 101.00 85.14
CA ALA A 345 28.70 100.72 86.54
C ALA A 345 29.44 101.89 87.22
N GLU A 346 30.39 102.51 86.51
CA GLU A 346 31.10 103.73 86.96
C GLU A 346 30.13 104.90 87.15
N ALA A 347 29.19 105.10 86.22
CA ALA A 347 28.18 106.16 86.32
C ALA A 347 27.24 105.97 87.53
N VAL A 348 26.84 104.73 87.84
CA VAL A 348 26.02 104.41 89.03
C VAL A 348 26.80 104.69 90.32
N GLN A 349 28.10 104.39 90.35
CA GLN A 349 28.98 104.71 91.47
C GLN A 349 29.02 106.24 91.71
N SER A 350 29.20 107.04 90.65
CA SER A 350 29.18 108.50 90.75
C SER A 350 27.83 109.06 91.21
N MET A 351 26.71 108.51 90.72
CA MET A 351 25.36 108.87 91.19
C MET A 351 25.17 108.60 92.70
N SER A 352 25.74 107.50 93.21
CA SER A 352 25.71 107.17 94.64
C SER A 352 26.49 108.20 95.49
N GLU A 353 27.65 108.65 95.01
CA GLU A 353 28.43 109.70 95.68
C GLU A 353 27.70 111.06 95.68
N ILE A 354 27.02 111.41 94.57
CA ILE A 354 26.18 112.60 94.47
C ILE A 354 25.04 112.55 95.49
N ASN A 355 24.37 111.40 95.62
CA ASN A 355 23.30 111.21 96.60
C ASN A 355 23.82 111.43 98.04
N LYS A 356 25.00 110.89 98.34
CA LYS A 356 25.65 111.04 99.65
C LYS A 356 26.01 112.51 99.96
N SER A 357 26.52 113.25 98.97
CA SER A 357 26.76 114.70 99.09
C SER A 357 25.47 115.50 99.26
N SER A 358 24.41 115.15 98.52
CA SER A 358 23.10 115.82 98.63
C SER A 358 22.48 115.66 100.01
N LYS A 359 22.63 114.48 100.63
CA LYS A 359 22.17 114.21 102.00
C LYS A 359 22.90 115.08 103.02
N LYS A 360 24.21 115.29 102.81
CA LYS A 360 25.05 116.16 103.64
C LYS A 360 24.67 117.64 103.49
N ILE A 361 24.23 118.06 102.30
CA ILE A 361 23.67 119.40 102.08
C ILE A 361 22.34 119.58 102.84
N ALA A 362 21.48 118.57 102.87
CA ALA A 362 20.22 118.61 103.60
C ALA A 362 20.42 118.79 105.13
N ASP A 363 21.42 118.10 105.71
CA ASP A 363 21.80 118.27 107.12
C ASP A 363 22.27 119.72 107.41
N ILE A 364 23.04 120.33 106.50
CA ILE A 364 23.48 121.73 106.61
C ILE A 364 22.27 122.69 106.55
N ILE A 365 21.32 122.49 105.63
CA ILE A 365 20.12 123.32 105.54
C ILE A 365 19.30 123.24 106.82
N THR A 366 19.15 122.05 107.41
CA THR A 366 18.44 121.86 108.69
C THR A 366 19.10 122.66 109.82
N THR A 367 20.44 122.69 109.85
CA THR A 367 21.20 123.48 110.83
C THR A 367 21.04 124.99 110.60
N ILE A 368 20.97 125.44 109.34
CA ILE A 368 20.72 126.85 108.98
C ILE A 368 19.32 127.29 109.43
N ASP A 369 18.31 126.42 109.29
CA ASP A 369 16.93 126.70 109.70
C ASP A 369 16.82 126.87 111.24
N GLU A 370 17.56 126.05 112.00
CA GLU A 370 17.69 126.21 113.46
C GLU A 370 18.36 127.55 113.84
N ILE A 371 19.41 127.97 113.13
CA ILE A 371 20.08 129.27 113.34
C ILE A 371 19.13 130.43 113.00
N ALA A 372 18.38 130.31 111.89
CA ALA A 372 17.39 131.31 111.48
C ALA A 372 16.28 131.47 112.53
N PHE A 373 15.79 130.37 113.10
CA PHE A 373 14.78 130.39 114.17
C PHE A 373 15.32 131.04 115.46
N GLN A 374 16.55 130.74 115.86
CA GLN A 374 17.20 131.41 117.00
C GLN A 374 17.43 132.91 116.75
N THR A 375 17.81 133.29 115.52
CA THR A 375 18.03 134.69 115.13
C THR A 375 16.72 135.48 115.15
N ASN A 376 15.61 134.86 114.70
CA ASN A 376 14.27 135.44 114.76
C ASN A 376 13.80 135.68 116.20
N LEU A 377 14.09 134.75 117.12
CA LEU A 377 13.82 134.91 118.55
C LEU A 377 14.67 136.02 119.20
N LEU A 378 15.94 136.16 118.80
CA LEU A 378 16.82 137.23 119.28
C LEU A 378 16.33 138.61 118.81
N ALA A 379 15.93 138.72 117.54
CA ALA A 379 15.43 139.95 116.94
C ALA A 379 14.11 140.41 117.59
N LEU A 380 13.22 139.46 117.93
CA LEU A 380 11.97 139.77 118.61
C LEU A 380 12.19 140.33 120.03
N ASN A 381 13.11 139.73 120.80
CA ASN A 381 13.47 140.24 122.12
C ASN A 381 14.14 141.62 122.06
N ALA A 382 14.99 141.86 121.07
CA ALA A 382 15.61 143.18 120.86
C ALA A 382 14.57 144.27 120.52
N ALA A 383 13.56 143.95 119.70
CA ALA A 383 12.50 144.88 119.33
C ALA A 383 11.57 145.24 120.51
N VAL A 384 11.31 144.30 121.41
CA VAL A 384 10.50 144.53 122.63
C VAL A 384 11.22 145.46 123.62
N GLU A 385 12.53 145.29 123.79
CA GLU A 385 13.30 146.11 124.73
C GLU A 385 13.58 147.53 124.18
N ALA A 386 13.78 147.67 122.86
CA ALA A 386 13.88 148.97 122.20
C ALA A 386 12.58 149.80 122.31
N ALA A 387 11.41 149.16 122.14
CA ALA A 387 10.12 149.84 122.29
C ALA A 387 9.84 150.32 123.74
N ARG A 388 10.56 149.76 124.73
CA ARG A 388 10.40 150.10 126.16
C ARG A 388 11.26 151.29 126.60
N ALA A 389 12.31 151.62 125.85
CA ALA A 389 13.31 152.63 126.21
C ALA A 389 13.06 154.05 125.63
N GLY A 390 12.05 154.24 124.78
CA GLY A 390 11.70 155.57 124.23
C GLY A 390 12.84 156.18 123.39
N GLU A 391 12.98 157.51 123.34
CA GLU A 391 13.98 158.21 122.49
C GLU A 391 15.47 158.02 122.88
N GLN A 392 15.81 157.04 123.70
CA GLN A 392 17.20 156.61 123.93
C GLN A 392 17.39 155.09 123.72
N GLY A 393 16.44 154.39 123.07
CA GLY A 393 16.43 152.93 122.86
C GLY A 393 16.53 152.50 121.41
#